data_AF-A0A7C5S6K6-F1
#
_entry.id   AF-A0A7C5S6K6-F1
#
_cell.length_a   1.000
_cell.length_b   1.000
_cell.length_c   1.000
_cell.angle_alpha   90.00
_cell.angle_beta   90.00
_cell.angle_gamma   90.00
#
_symmetry.space_group_name_H-M   'P 1'
#
loop_
_entity.id
_entity.type
_entity.pdbx_description
1 polymer ?
#
loop_
_entity_poly.entity_id
_entity_poly.type
_entity_poly.pdbx_seq_one_letter_code
_entity_poly.pdbx_strand_id
1 'polypeptide(L)' 'MEGKIRKHIGRKEYTIITGARQTGKTTLLQELYSQIKNENKKVFYISFETREVLQQINENPENIFTKVSHFLRI' A
#
# COMPACT_ATOMS: atom_id res chain seq x y z
N MET A 1 17.54 -2.49 4.29
CA MET A 1 16.55 -2.25 3.21
C MET A 1 15.60 -1.11 3.58
N GLU A 2 14.96 -1.17 4.75
CA GLU A 2 14.06 -0.14 5.29
C GLU A 2 14.60 1.31 5.18
N GLY A 3 15.84 1.56 5.62
CA GLY A 3 16.43 2.91 5.61
C GLY A 3 16.55 3.56 4.21
N LYS A 4 16.66 2.76 3.14
CA LYS A 4 16.66 3.29 1.76
C LYS A 4 15.24 3.68 1.32
N ILE A 5 14.25 2.87 1.68
CA ILE A 5 12.83 3.11 1.39
C ILE A 5 12.35 4.37 2.11
N ARG A 6 12.72 4.54 3.39
CA ARG A 6 12.38 5.75 4.18
C ARG A 6 12.87 7.05 3.55
N LYS A 7 14.10 7.08 3.05
CA LYS A 7 14.65 8.27 2.36
C LYS A 7 13.90 8.61 1.06
N HIS A 8 13.15 7.65 0.52
CA HIS A 8 12.43 7.78 -0.74
C HIS A 8 10.96 8.15 -0.57
N ILE A 9 10.31 7.79 0.55
CA ILE A 9 8.86 8.01 0.80
C ILE A 9 8.41 9.49 0.67
N GLY A 10 9.31 10.46 0.84
CA GLY A 10 9.02 11.89 0.67
C GLY A 10 9.17 12.44 -0.75
N ARG A 11 9.57 11.61 -1.72
CA ARG A 11 9.85 12.02 -3.11
C ARG A 11 8.69 11.63 -4.01
N LYS A 12 8.52 12.34 -5.13
CA LYS A 12 7.54 11.98 -6.18
C LYS A 12 8.07 10.86 -7.08
N GLU A 13 8.57 9.79 -6.48
CA GLU A 13 9.25 8.68 -7.14
C GLU A 13 8.61 7.34 -6.71
N TYR A 14 8.62 6.34 -7.60
CA TYR A 14 8.08 5.01 -7.29
C TYR A 14 9.16 4.10 -6.68
N THR A 15 8.84 3.45 -5.55
CA THR A 15 9.66 2.37 -5.00
C THR A 15 9.11 1.02 -5.45
N ILE A 16 9.88 0.25 -6.20
CA ILE A 16 9.50 -1.13 -6.58
C ILE A 16 10.23 -2.10 -5.65
N ILE A 17 9.48 -2.95 -4.95
CA ILE A 17 10.02 -4.00 -4.08
C ILE A 17 9.75 -5.36 -4.72
N THR A 18 10.78 -5.99 -5.25
CA THR A 18 10.71 -7.33 -5.87
C THR A 18 11.34 -8.39 -4.97
N GLY A 19 10.89 -9.65 -5.10
CA GLY A 19 11.47 -10.78 -4.38
C GLY A 19 10.55 -12.00 -4.40
N ALA A 20 11.08 -13.16 -4.02
CA ALA A 20 10.32 -14.41 -3.95
C ALA A 20 9.08 -14.30 -3.04
N ARG A 21 8.09 -15.18 -3.22
CA ARG A 21 6.92 -15.21 -2.31
C ARG A 21 7.36 -15.45 -0.87
N GLN A 22 6.60 -14.94 0.10
CA GLN A 22 6.82 -15.15 1.54
C GLN A 22 8.14 -14.60 2.12
N THR A 23 8.82 -13.68 1.42
CA THR A 23 10.03 -13.00 1.93
C THR A 23 9.75 -11.78 2.83
N GLY A 24 8.53 -11.65 3.38
CA GLY A 24 8.17 -10.52 4.26
C GLY A 24 7.83 -9.19 3.56
N LYS A 25 7.57 -9.19 2.24
CA LYS A 25 7.21 -7.96 1.50
C LYS A 25 5.91 -7.32 2.00
N THR A 26 4.87 -8.12 2.22
CA THR A 26 3.57 -7.64 2.75
C THR A 26 3.74 -7.08 4.15
N THR A 27 4.51 -7.77 5.01
CA THR A 27 4.86 -7.32 6.37
C THR A 27 5.56 -5.96 6.34
N LEU A 28 6.59 -5.80 5.50
CA LEU A 28 7.31 -4.53 5.34
C LEU A 28 6.38 -3.38 4.92
N LEU A 29 5.46 -3.62 3.97
CA LEU A 29 4.50 -2.59 3.55
C LEU A 29 3.50 -2.23 4.67
N GLN A 30 3.03 -3.21 5.45
CA GLN A 30 2.14 -2.99 6.59
C GLN A 30 2.82 -2.21 7.74
N GLU A 31 4.09 -2.51 8.01
CA GLU A 31 4.89 -1.77 8.98
C GLU A 31 5.09 -0.31 8.55
N LEU A 32 5.50 -0.09 7.29
CA LEU A 32 5.66 1.25 6.72
C LEU A 32 4.34 2.04 6.75
N TYR A 33 3.24 1.40 6.38
CA TYR A 33 1.92 1.98 6.46
C TYR A 33 1.58 2.45 7.88
N SER A 34 1.77 1.57 8.87
CA SER A 34 1.48 1.85 10.28
C SER A 34 2.35 3.00 10.80
N GLN A 35 3.62 3.03 10.45
CA GLN A 35 4.54 4.11 10.82
C GLN A 35 4.08 5.46 10.25
N ILE A 36 3.79 5.55 8.95
CA ILE A 36 3.35 6.80 8.32
C ILE A 36 2.00 7.26 8.89
N LYS A 37 1.09 6.32 9.15
CA LYS A 37 -0.20 6.61 9.81
C LYS A 37 0.01 7.19 11.20
N ASN A 38 0.93 6.62 12.00
CA ASN A 38 1.26 7.11 13.34
C ASN A 38 1.95 8.49 13.33
N GLU A 39 2.58 8.88 12.21
CA GLU A 39 3.09 10.24 11.99
C GLU A 39 1.98 11.26 11.63
N ASN A 40 0.69 10.87 11.71
CA ASN A 40 -0.47 11.67 11.29
C ASN A 40 -0.40 12.13 9.82
N LYS A 41 0.33 11.41 8.97
CA LYS A 41 0.38 11.68 7.53
C LYS A 41 -0.73 10.94 6.82
N LYS A 42 -1.28 11.57 5.78
CA LYS A 42 -2.24 10.93 4.88
C LYS A 42 -1.55 9.81 4.12
N VAL A 43 -1.97 8.57 4.38
CA VAL A 43 -1.43 7.38 3.76
C VAL A 43 -2.57 6.43 3.40
N PHE A 44 -2.41 5.72 2.30
CA PHE A 44 -3.39 4.76 1.80
C PHE A 44 -2.71 3.41 1.60
N TYR A 45 -3.44 2.34 1.92
CA TYR A 45 -3.00 0.98 1.69
C TYR A 45 -3.99 0.28 0.78
N ILE A 46 -3.47 -0.40 -0.24
CA ILE A 46 -4.26 -1.26 -1.11
C ILE A 46 -3.55 -2.61 -1.28
N SER A 47 -4.34 -3.68 -1.20
CA SER A 47 -3.89 -5.04 -1.48
C SER A 47 -4.70 -5.62 -2.62
N PHE A 48 -4.03 -6.35 -3.51
CA PHE A 48 -4.61 -7.10 -4.62
C PHE A 48 -4.58 -8.61 -4.35
N GLU A 49 -4.51 -9.03 -3.09
CA GLU A 49 -4.34 -10.46 -2.73
C GLU A 49 -5.66 -11.26 -2.70
N THR A 50 -6.82 -10.60 -2.54
CA THR A 50 -8.12 -11.30 -2.51
C THR A 50 -8.80 -11.31 -3.88
N ARG A 51 -9.50 -12.41 -4.20
CA ARG A 51 -10.19 -12.56 -5.48
C ARG A 51 -11.29 -11.52 -5.66
N GLU A 52 -11.99 -11.18 -4.59
CA GLU A 52 -13.10 -10.23 -4.62
C GLU A 52 -12.60 -8.82 -4.97
N VAL A 53 -11.45 -8.42 -4.41
CA VAL A 53 -10.84 -7.12 -4.74
C VAL A 53 -10.35 -7.11 -6.19
N LEU A 54 -9.69 -8.19 -6.63
CA LEU A 54 -9.24 -8.31 -8.01
C LEU A 54 -10.41 -8.25 -9.00
N GLN A 55 -11.50 -8.98 -8.72
CA GLN A 55 -12.68 -8.98 -9.57
C GLN A 55 -13.27 -7.58 -9.70
N GLN A 56 -13.49 -6.88 -8.59
CA GLN A 56 -14.05 -5.53 -8.61
C GLN A 56 -13.17 -4.54 -9.39
N ILE A 57 -11.84 -4.63 -9.24
CA ILE A 57 -10.93 -3.72 -9.96
C ILE A 57 -10.85 -4.07 -11.46
N ASN A 58 -10.95 -5.36 -11.80
CA ASN A 58 -10.99 -5.80 -13.20
C ASN A 58 -12.31 -5.42 -13.90
N GLU A 59 -13.43 -5.35 -13.18
CA GLU A 59 -14.72 -4.87 -13.70
C GLU A 59 -14.65 -3.37 -14.06
N ASN A 60 -14.05 -2.56 -13.18
CA ASN A 60 -13.74 -1.15 -13.47
C ASN A 60 -12.53 -0.70 -12.62
N PRO A 61 -11.42 -0.23 -13.25
CA PRO A 61 -10.26 0.26 -12.52
C PRO A 61 -10.55 1.37 -11.51
N GLU A 62 -11.58 2.20 -11.73
CA GLU A 62 -11.99 3.26 -10.78
C GLU A 62 -12.49 2.70 -9.44
N ASN A 63 -12.87 1.42 -9.39
CA ASN A 63 -13.24 0.76 -8.14
C ASN A 63 -12.08 0.77 -7.13
N ILE A 64 -10.84 1.03 -7.55
CA ILE A 64 -9.70 1.29 -6.68
C ILE A 64 -9.99 2.42 -5.67
N PHE A 65 -10.70 3.48 -6.08
CA PHE A 65 -10.99 4.64 -5.24
C PHE A 65 -11.96 4.30 -4.11
N THR A 66 -12.83 3.30 -4.29
CA THR A 66 -13.74 2.82 -3.26
C THR A 66 -12.99 2.12 -2.13
N LYS A 67 -11.93 1.36 -2.46
CA LYS A 67 -11.07 0.66 -1.51
C LYS A 67 -10.18 1.60 -0.74
N VAL A 68 -9.69 2.63 -1.41
CA VAL A 68 -8.86 3.68 -0.81
C VAL A 68 -9.70 4.63 0.08
N SER A 69 -10.93 4.96 -0.31
CA SER A 69 -11.79 5.92 0.41
C SER A 69 -12.44 5.36 1.67
N HIS A 70 -12.66 4.05 1.77
CA HIS A 70 -13.24 3.44 2.98
C HIS A 70 -12.34 3.66 4.22
N PHE A 71 -11.04 3.91 4.01
CA PHE A 71 -10.08 4.15 5.08
C PHE A 71 -10.05 5.63 5.57
N LEU A 72 -10.77 6.55 4.92
CA LEU A 72 -10.86 7.98 5.30
C LEU A 72 -12.00 8.30 6.28
N ARG A 73 -12.76 7.29 6.72
CA ARG A 73 -13.86 7.43 7.68
C ARG A 73 -13.47 6.88 9.05
N ILE A 74 -12.48 7.50 9.69
CA ILE A 74 -12.26 7.45 11.14
C ILE A 74 -11.54 8.73 11.58
#